data_AF-A0AAP0PIX1-F1
#
_entry.id   AF-A0AAP0PIX1-F1
#
_cell.length_a   1.000
_cell.length_b   1.000
_cell.length_c   1.000
_cell.angle_alpha   90.00
_cell.angle_beta   90.00
_cell.angle_gamma   90.00
#
_symmetry.space_group_name_H-M   'P 1'
#
loop_
_entity.id
_entity.type
_entity.pdbx_description
1 polymer ?
#
loop_
_entity_poly.entity_id
_entity_poly.type
_entity_poly.pdbx_seq_one_letter_code
_entity_poly.pdbx_strand_id
1 'polypeptide(L)'
;MWRMKQSDAMRFTQRVRCWEYRQQPSMVRVTRPTRPDKARRLGYKAKQQDSTYKYFEVILIDPAHNAIRNDPRINWICNPVHKHRELRGLTSTGKKYRGLCGNGHLHHKARPSRTATWKSNNTLPFPRYR
;
A
#
# COMPACT_ATOMS: atom_id res chain seq x y z
N MET A 1 13.19 16.31 10.78
CA MET A 1 14.10 15.65 9.82
C MET A 1 13.42 15.20 8.51
N TRP A 2 12.62 14.12 8.46
CA TRP A 2 12.08 13.57 7.19
C TRP A 2 11.09 14.42 6.37
N ARG A 3 10.66 15.58 6.89
CA ARG A 3 9.85 16.55 6.12
C ARG A 3 10.73 17.40 5.19
N MET A 4 11.98 17.68 5.58
CA MET A 4 12.91 18.53 4.83
C MET A 4 13.83 17.67 3.95
N LYS A 5 13.24 16.97 2.97
CA LYS A 5 13.98 16.03 2.11
C LYS A 5 15.06 16.69 1.23
N GLN A 6 14.94 18.00 1.00
CA GLN A 6 15.86 18.78 0.17
C GLN A 6 17.06 19.34 0.94
N SER A 7 17.08 19.25 2.27
CA SER A 7 18.25 19.66 3.07
C SER A 7 19.48 18.84 2.72
N ASP A 8 20.67 19.43 2.83
CA ASP A 8 21.93 18.79 2.41
C ASP A 8 22.20 17.50 3.19
N ALA A 9 21.94 17.50 4.50
CA ALA A 9 22.03 16.28 5.32
C ALA A 9 21.07 15.17 4.84
N MET A 10 19.84 15.51 4.46
CA MET A 10 18.87 14.54 3.95
C MET A 10 19.20 14.07 2.54
N ARG A 11 19.77 14.94 1.70
CA ARG A 11 20.21 14.58 0.35
C ARG A 11 21.43 13.67 0.40
N PHE A 12 22.41 13.99 1.24
CA PHE A 12 23.59 13.17 1.47
C PHE A 12 23.21 11.76 1.95
N THR A 13 22.41 11.66 3.00
CA THR A 13 21.96 10.37 3.54
C THR A 13 21.11 9.55 2.54
N GLN A 14 20.28 10.20 1.72
CA GLN A 14 19.53 9.53 0.66
C GLN A 14 20.45 9.05 -0.47
N ARG A 15 21.47 9.84 -0.85
CA ARG A 15 22.43 9.48 -1.90
C ARG A 15 23.22 8.24 -1.53
N VAL A 16 23.78 8.21 -0.32
CA VAL A 16 24.54 7.05 0.20
C VAL A 16 23.65 5.80 0.23
N ARG A 17 22.40 5.92 0.69
CA ARG A 17 21.45 4.79 0.71
C ARG A 17 21.04 4.30 -0.67
N CYS A 18 20.76 5.19 -1.62
CA CYS A 18 20.45 4.78 -2.98
C CYS A 18 21.63 4.04 -3.62
N TRP A 19 22.86 4.49 -3.37
CA TRP A 19 24.05 3.78 -3.83
C TRP A 19 24.14 2.37 -3.24
N GLU A 20 23.91 2.23 -1.93
CA GLU A 20 23.88 0.93 -1.25
C GLU A 20 22.79 0.01 -1.81
N TYR A 21 21.57 0.52 -2.01
CA TYR A 21 20.46 -0.27 -2.53
C TYR A 21 20.66 -0.76 -3.97
N ARG A 22 21.44 -0.03 -4.79
CA ARG A 22 21.77 -0.50 -6.15
C ARG A 22 22.67 -1.72 -6.17
N GLN A 23 23.48 -1.91 -5.13
CA GLN A 23 24.37 -3.07 -5.03
C GLN A 23 23.63 -4.32 -4.53
N GLN A 24 22.40 -4.15 -4.03
CA GLN A 24 21.60 -5.23 -3.47
C GLN A 24 20.67 -5.84 -4.54
N PRO A 25 20.21 -7.09 -4.32
CA PRO A 25 19.16 -7.68 -5.15
C PRO A 25 17.86 -6.87 -5.11
N SER A 26 17.00 -7.08 -6.10
CA SER A 26 15.71 -6.37 -6.23
C SER A 26 14.77 -6.54 -5.04
N MET A 27 14.87 -7.66 -4.31
CA MET A 27 14.15 -7.92 -3.06
C MET A 27 15.11 -8.38 -1.99
N VAL A 28 15.14 -7.67 -0.87
CA VAL A 28 15.99 -7.95 0.28
C VAL A 28 15.16 -7.88 1.57
N ARG A 29 15.39 -8.82 2.49
CA ARG A 29 14.80 -8.78 3.83
C ARG A 29 15.62 -7.85 4.72
N VAL A 30 14.96 -6.86 5.31
CA VAL A 30 15.60 -5.91 6.24
C VAL A 30 15.23 -6.27 7.68
N THR A 31 16.20 -6.24 8.59
CA THR A 31 15.99 -6.54 10.01
C THR A 31 15.26 -5.43 10.75
N ARG A 32 15.56 -4.17 10.45
CA ARG A 32 14.92 -2.99 11.06
C ARG A 32 14.52 -1.98 9.99
N PRO A 33 13.31 -1.40 10.08
CA PRO A 33 12.87 -0.45 9.09
C PRO A 33 13.72 0.82 9.16
N THR A 34 14.17 1.32 8.01
CA THR A 34 14.94 2.57 7.89
C THR A 34 14.20 3.80 8.46
N ARG A 35 12.88 3.68 8.68
CA ARG A 35 11.98 4.72 9.20
C ARG A 35 10.94 4.12 10.15
N PRO A 36 11.29 3.90 11.43
CA PRO A 36 10.38 3.30 12.41
C PRO A 36 9.11 4.13 12.62
N ASP A 37 9.24 5.46 12.66
CA ASP A 37 8.15 6.44 12.80
C ASP A 37 7.04 6.29 11.75
N LYS A 38 7.44 5.88 10.54
CA LYS A 38 6.56 5.76 9.38
C LYS A 38 6.03 4.34 9.22
N ALA A 39 6.88 3.35 9.48
CA ALA A 39 6.53 1.94 9.50
C ALA A 39 5.33 1.69 10.42
N ARG A 40 5.38 2.24 11.65
CA ARG A 40 4.29 2.12 12.64
C ARG A 40 2.96 2.74 12.19
N ARG A 41 2.97 3.71 11.27
CA ARG A 41 1.77 4.50 10.92
C ARG A 41 1.04 4.03 9.67
N LEU A 42 1.77 3.52 8.67
CA LEU A 42 1.23 3.36 7.33
C LEU A 42 1.40 1.97 6.73
N GLY A 43 2.15 1.07 7.37
CA GLY A 43 2.50 -0.21 6.78
C GLY A 43 3.58 -0.10 5.71
N TYR A 44 3.45 0.79 4.71
CA TYR A 44 4.45 0.92 3.64
C TYR A 44 4.35 2.25 2.85
N LYS A 45 5.48 2.79 2.36
CA LYS A 45 5.54 3.94 1.42
C LYS A 45 6.92 4.01 0.74
N ALA A 46 6.98 4.61 -0.46
CA ALA A 46 8.23 4.96 -1.14
C ALA A 46 9.19 5.71 -0.20
N LYS A 47 10.41 5.20 -0.05
CA LYS A 47 11.39 5.77 0.88
C LYS A 47 12.46 6.59 0.16
N GLN A 48 13.07 6.02 -0.86
CA GLN A 48 14.11 6.63 -1.67
C GLN A 48 13.84 6.42 -3.15
N GLN A 49 14.42 7.27 -3.97
CA GLN A 49 14.43 7.11 -5.41
C GLN A 49 15.77 7.62 -5.92
N ASP A 50 16.25 7.01 -6.99
CA ASP A 50 17.31 7.59 -7.81
C ASP A 50 16.73 7.93 -9.19
N SER A 51 17.61 8.19 -10.17
CA SER A 51 17.21 8.49 -11.55
C SER A 51 16.46 7.35 -12.23
N THR A 52 16.68 6.11 -11.78
CA THR A 52 16.30 4.89 -12.50
C THR A 52 15.26 4.08 -11.72
N TYR A 53 15.39 4.01 -10.41
CA TYR A 53 14.65 3.13 -9.51
C TYR A 53 13.97 3.89 -8.38
N LYS A 54 12.85 3.33 -7.92
CA LYS A 54 12.15 3.74 -6.70
C LYS A 54 12.19 2.60 -5.71
N TYR A 55 12.67 2.89 -4.51
CA TYR A 55 12.84 1.91 -3.45
C TYR A 55 11.69 2.01 -2.44
N PHE A 56 11.16 0.84 -2.08
CA PHE A 56 10.07 0.67 -1.14
C PHE A 56 10.46 -0.35 -0.08
N GLU A 57 10.12 -0.07 1.16
CA GLU A 57 10.09 -1.12 2.18
C GLU A 57 8.63 -1.53 2.39
N VAL A 58 8.38 -2.83 2.23
CA VAL A 58 7.07 -3.45 2.43
C VAL A 58 7.07 -4.15 3.78
N ILE A 59 6.09 -3.83 4.63
CA ILE A 59 5.88 -4.57 5.88
C ILE A 59 5.04 -5.79 5.57
N LEU A 60 5.66 -6.95 5.78
CA LEU A 60 5.01 -8.25 5.72
C LEU A 60 4.72 -8.72 7.15
N ILE A 61 3.64 -9.48 7.29
CA ILE A 61 3.21 -10.09 8.54
C ILE A 61 3.12 -11.57 8.29
N ASP A 62 3.56 -12.38 9.24
CA ASP A 62 3.38 -13.83 9.23
C ASP A 62 2.06 -14.21 9.92
N PRO A 63 1.03 -14.68 9.19
CA PRO A 63 -0.25 -15.07 9.77
C PRO A 63 -0.21 -16.34 10.62
N ALA A 64 0.83 -17.18 10.45
CA ALA A 64 1.00 -18.43 11.21
C ALA A 64 1.59 -18.17 12.60
N HIS A 65 2.18 -17.00 12.83
CA HIS A 65 2.82 -16.67 14.09
C HIS A 65 1.80 -16.36 15.21
N ASN A 66 1.93 -17.02 16.36
CA ASN A 66 1.00 -16.91 17.47
C ASN A 66 0.84 -15.47 18.00
N ALA A 67 1.91 -14.66 18.01
CA ALA A 67 1.78 -13.27 18.47
C ALA A 67 0.86 -12.43 17.57
N ILE A 68 0.76 -12.76 16.27
CA ILE A 68 -0.16 -12.10 15.34
C ILE A 68 -1.59 -12.61 15.53
N ARG A 69 -1.75 -13.92 15.74
CA ARG A 69 -3.07 -14.55 15.94
C ARG A 69 -3.73 -14.10 17.25
N ASN A 70 -2.94 -13.94 18.30
CA ASN A 70 -3.43 -13.59 19.64
C ASN A 70 -3.64 -12.08 19.83
N ASP A 71 -3.03 -11.22 19.01
CA ASP A 71 -3.21 -9.76 19.11
C ASP A 71 -4.54 -9.32 18.45
N PRO A 72 -5.53 -8.84 19.23
CA PRO A 72 -6.84 -8.45 18.72
C PRO A 72 -6.80 -7.24 17.76
N ARG A 73 -5.69 -6.48 17.72
CA ARG A 73 -5.57 -5.31 16.83
C ARG A 73 -5.24 -5.71 15.40
N ILE A 74 -4.57 -6.83 15.19
CA ILE A 74 -4.00 -7.22 13.90
C ILE A 74 -4.47 -8.58 13.40
N ASN A 75 -4.98 -9.45 14.28
CA ASN A 75 -5.40 -10.82 13.94
C ASN A 75 -6.44 -10.90 12.82
N TRP A 76 -7.17 -9.81 12.53
CA TRP A 76 -8.03 -9.72 11.35
C TRP A 76 -7.29 -10.10 10.06
N ILE A 77 -5.99 -9.80 9.94
CA ILE A 77 -5.17 -10.12 8.76
C ILE A 77 -5.04 -11.64 8.54
N CYS A 78 -5.19 -12.46 9.58
CA CYS A 78 -5.06 -13.91 9.52
C CYS A 78 -6.27 -14.59 8.85
N ASN A 79 -7.39 -13.90 8.69
CA ASN A 79 -8.56 -14.50 8.04
C ASN A 79 -8.28 -14.73 6.54
N PRO A 80 -8.80 -15.84 5.96
CA PRO A 80 -8.50 -16.23 4.57
C PRO A 80 -8.95 -15.17 3.54
N VAL A 81 -9.97 -14.36 3.86
CA VAL A 81 -10.44 -13.24 3.02
C VAL A 81 -9.38 -12.16 2.80
N HIS A 82 -8.32 -12.12 3.60
CA HIS A 82 -7.21 -11.17 3.51
C HIS A 82 -5.95 -11.74 2.84
N LYS A 83 -6.03 -12.91 2.19
CA LYS A 83 -4.98 -13.39 1.29
C LYS A 83 -4.80 -12.44 0.10
N HIS A 84 -3.58 -12.28 -0.36
CA HIS A 84 -3.22 -11.51 -1.57
C HIS A 84 -3.93 -10.15 -1.72
N ARG A 85 -3.88 -9.33 -0.66
CA ARG A 85 -4.49 -7.99 -0.66
C ARG A 85 -3.80 -7.05 -1.64
N GLU A 86 -2.50 -7.24 -1.84
CA GLU A 86 -1.66 -6.54 -2.81
C GLU A 86 -2.16 -6.75 -4.23
N LEU A 87 -2.43 -7.99 -4.64
CA LEU A 87 -2.92 -8.31 -5.98
C LEU A 87 -4.33 -7.78 -6.23
N ARG A 88 -5.18 -7.74 -5.20
CA ARG A 88 -6.56 -7.21 -5.28
C ARG A 88 -6.66 -5.69 -5.10
N GLY A 89 -5.53 -5.00 -4.93
CA GLY A 89 -5.51 -3.54 -4.74
C GLY A 89 -6.23 -3.08 -3.46
N LEU A 90 -6.18 -3.87 -2.39
CA LEU A 90 -6.77 -3.57 -1.08
C LEU A 90 -5.78 -2.93 -0.10
N THR A 91 -4.52 -2.79 -0.50
CA THR A 91 -3.50 -2.00 0.19
C THR A 91 -3.81 -0.50 0.07
N SER A 92 -3.18 0.33 0.89
CA SER A 92 -3.35 1.80 0.85
C SER A 92 -3.05 2.38 -0.54
N THR A 93 -1.96 1.93 -1.17
CA THR A 93 -1.60 2.32 -2.54
C THR A 93 -2.60 1.80 -3.56
N GLY A 94 -3.07 0.55 -3.43
CA GLY A 94 -4.09 -0.01 -4.30
C GLY A 94 -5.41 0.79 -4.24
N LYS A 95 -5.86 1.15 -3.04
CA LYS A 95 -7.03 2.02 -2.84
C LYS A 95 -6.83 3.41 -3.46
N LYS A 96 -5.63 3.99 -3.33
CA LYS A 96 -5.29 5.28 -3.95
C LYS A 96 -5.40 5.22 -5.47
N TYR A 97 -4.76 4.23 -6.09
CA TYR A 97 -4.82 4.03 -7.54
C TYR A 97 -6.27 3.80 -8.04
N ARG A 98 -7.07 3.06 -7.27
CA ARG A 98 -8.49 2.81 -7.57
C ARG A 98 -9.41 4.02 -7.36
N GLY A 99 -8.90 5.16 -6.89
CA GLY A 99 -9.70 6.36 -6.62
C GLY A 99 -10.61 6.24 -5.38
N LEU A 100 -10.31 5.33 -4.46
CA LEU A 100 -11.13 5.04 -3.27
C LEU A 100 -10.73 5.86 -2.03
N CYS A 101 -9.72 6.72 -2.14
CA CYS A 101 -9.28 7.56 -1.04
C CYS A 101 -10.15 8.81 -0.81
N GLY A 102 -10.94 9.24 -1.80
CA GLY A 102 -11.83 10.39 -1.69
C GLY A 102 -13.30 9.99 -1.67
N ASN A 103 -14.17 10.88 -1.18
CA ASN A 103 -15.61 10.68 -1.03
C ASN A 103 -16.39 11.74 -1.81
N GLY A 104 -17.70 11.55 -1.97
CA GLY A 104 -18.58 12.52 -2.61
C GLY A 104 -18.69 12.38 -4.13
N HIS A 105 -19.21 13.43 -4.77
CA HIS A 105 -19.64 13.41 -6.17
C HIS A 105 -18.50 13.08 -7.16
N LEU A 106 -17.25 13.45 -6.87
CA LEU A 106 -16.11 13.13 -7.73
C LEU A 106 -15.74 11.64 -7.73
N HIS A 107 -16.19 10.88 -6.73
CA HIS A 107 -15.79 9.50 -6.51
C HIS A 107 -16.92 8.48 -6.71
N HIS A 108 -18.13 8.93 -7.09
CA HIS A 108 -19.29 8.05 -7.22
C HIS A 108 -19.08 6.98 -8.31
N LYS A 109 -18.44 7.31 -9.43
CA LYS A 109 -18.13 6.35 -10.51
C LYS A 109 -17.02 5.34 -10.16
N ALA A 110 -16.32 5.53 -9.06
CA ALA A 110 -15.30 4.62 -8.58
C ALA A 110 -15.84 3.60 -7.56
N ARG A 111 -17.09 3.75 -7.11
CA ARG A 111 -17.68 2.96 -6.01
C ARG A 111 -18.81 2.05 -6.47
N PRO A 112 -18.85 0.76 -6.02
CA PRO A 112 -17.85 0.09 -5.17
C PRO A 112 -16.55 -0.27 -5.93
N SER A 113 -16.64 -0.40 -7.25
CA SER A 113 -15.53 -0.44 -8.20
C SER A 113 -16.01 0.12 -9.54
N ARG A 114 -15.10 0.64 -10.38
CA ARG A 114 -15.46 1.17 -11.71
C ARG A 114 -16.24 0.15 -12.54
N THR A 115 -15.82 -1.11 -12.52
CA THR A 115 -16.50 -2.20 -13.23
C THR A 115 -17.89 -2.47 -12.66
N ALA A 116 -18.06 -2.47 -11.33
CA ALA A 116 -19.37 -2.66 -10.73
C ALA A 116 -20.33 -1.53 -11.08
N THR A 117 -19.86 -0.27 -11.06
CA THR A 117 -20.67 0.88 -11.48
C THR A 117 -21.01 0.81 -12.97
N TRP A 118 -20.05 0.45 -13.82
CA TRP A 118 -20.31 0.29 -15.25
C TRP A 118 -21.35 -0.81 -15.50
N LYS A 119 -21.22 -1.97 -14.87
CA LYS A 119 -22.22 -3.05 -14.98
C LYS A 119 -23.60 -2.56 -14.54
N SER A 120 -23.70 -1.93 -13.37
CA SER A 120 -24.98 -1.41 -12.86
C SER A 120 -25.64 -0.40 -13.80
N ASN A 121 -24.87 0.49 -14.44
CA ASN A 121 -25.43 1.53 -15.31
C ASN A 121 -25.80 0.99 -16.71
N ASN A 122 -25.14 -0.07 -17.17
CA ASN A 122 -25.33 -0.62 -18.53
C ASN A 122 -26.15 -1.91 -18.55
N THR A 123 -26.48 -2.49 -17.40
CA THR A 123 -27.37 -3.66 -17.32
C THR A 123 -28.80 -3.18 -17.57
N LEU A 124 -29.44 -3.72 -18.60
CA LEU A 124 -30.86 -3.49 -18.86
C LEU A 124 -31.69 -4.28 -17.84
N PRO A 125 -32.47 -3.62 -16.97
CA PRO A 125 -33.36 -4.32 -16.06
C PRO A 125 -34.59 -4.81 -16.83
N PHE A 126 -34.98 -6.06 -16.59
CA PHE A 126 -36.26 -6.61 -17.03
C PHE A 126 -37.12 -6.92 -15.80
N PRO A 127 -37.92 -5.94 -15.32
CA PRO A 127 -38.86 -6.18 -14.23
C PRO A 127 -39.88 -7.26 -14.62
N ARG A 128 -40.26 -8.11 -13.65
CA ARG A 128 -41.26 -9.17 -13.86
C ARG A 128 -42.64 -8.61 -14.23
N TYR A 129 -42.98 -7.46 -13.66
CA TYR A 129 -44.21 -6.72 -13.95
C TYR A 129 -43.83 -5.29 -14.33
N ARG A 130 -44.55 -4.71 -15.28
CA ARG A 130 -44.44 -3.30 -15.67
C ARG A 130 -45.63 -2.52 -15.17
#